data_AF-A0A7H8V8H6-F1
#
_entry.id   AF-A0A7H8V8H6-F1
#
_cell.length_a   1.000
_cell.length_b   1.000
_cell.length_c   1.000
_cell.angle_alpha   90.00
_cell.angle_beta   90.00
_cell.angle_gamma   90.00
#
_symmetry.space_group_name_H-M   'P 1'
#
loop_
_entity.id
_entity.type
_entity.pdbx_description
1 polymer ?
#
loop_
_entity_poly.entity_id
_entity_poly.type
_entity_poly.pdbx_seq_one_letter_code
_entity_poly.pdbx_strand_id
1 'polypeptide(L)' 'MSVYPGCLKNIMTNILNTAKTTAETYRLGKNYLAGANIAAFENVANAMIAQGIV' A
#
# COMPACT_ATOMS: atom_id res chain seq x y z
N MET A 1 13.49 19.70 -16.89
CA MET A 1 13.82 18.36 -16.37
C MET A 1 13.87 18.39 -14.83
N SER A 2 12.72 18.42 -14.14
CA SER A 2 12.61 18.42 -12.65
C SER A 2 11.41 17.57 -12.15
N VAL A 3 10.95 16.62 -12.97
CA VAL A 3 9.73 15.84 -12.68
C VAL A 3 9.98 14.76 -11.61
N TYR A 4 11.21 14.23 -11.55
CA TYR A 4 11.58 13.09 -10.70
C TYR A 4 11.42 13.31 -9.19
N PRO A 5 11.83 14.43 -8.58
CA PRO A 5 11.67 14.65 -7.14
C PRO A 5 10.21 14.72 -6.72
N GLY A 6 9.36 15.32 -7.56
CA GLY A 6 7.91 15.39 -7.32
C GLY A 6 7.26 14.01 -7.35
N CYS A 7 7.62 13.18 -8.34
CA CYS A 7 7.12 11.80 -8.42
C CYS A 7 7.56 10.96 -7.22
N LEU A 8 8.83 11.04 -6.82
CA LEU A 8 9.32 10.29 -5.66
C LEU A 8 8.60 10.70 -4.38
N LYS A 9 8.43 12.01 -4.14
CA LYS A 9 7.70 12.53 -2.98
C LYS A 9 6.26 12.00 -2.95
N ASN A 10 5.58 11.98 -4.09
CA ASN A 10 4.22 11.49 -4.19
C ASN A 10 4.12 9.99 -3.91
N ILE A 11 5.02 9.19 -4.48
CA ILE A 11 5.10 7.74 -4.24
C ILE A 11 5.29 7.45 -2.75
N MET A 12 6.26 8.11 -2.10
CA MET A 12 6.53 7.91 -0.68
C MET A 12 5.36 8.34 0.21
N THR A 13 4.68 9.43 -0.14
CA THR A 13 3.49 9.91 0.59
C THR A 13 2.35 8.89 0.47
N ASN A 14 2.14 8.34 -0.72
CA ASN A 14 1.11 7.33 -0.95
C ASN A 14 1.41 6.04 -0.18
N ILE A 15 2.66 5.57 -0.15
CA ILE A 15 3.05 4.37 0.62
C ILE A 15 2.71 4.55 2.11
N LEU A 16 3.08 5.69 2.70
CA LEU A 16 2.79 5.97 4.10
C LEU A 16 1.28 6.06 4.38
N ASN A 17 0.55 6.75 3.51
CA ASN A 17 -0.89 6.90 3.65
C ASN A 17 -1.61 5.55 3.54
N THR A 18 -1.21 4.70 2.59
CA THR A 18 -1.76 3.35 2.46
C THR A 18 -1.50 2.52 3.71
N ALA A 19 -0.25 2.48 4.20
CA ALA A 19 0.08 1.73 5.42
C ALA A 19 -0.70 2.23 6.65
N LYS A 20 -0.86 3.55 6.78
CA LYS A 20 -1.66 4.17 7.85
C LYS A 20 -3.13 3.78 7.75
N THR A 21 -3.75 4.01 6.59
CA THR A 21 -5.17 3.73 6.37
C THR A 21 -5.46 2.25 6.58
N THR A 22 -4.63 1.34 6.07
CA THR A 22 -4.82 -0.10 6.27
C THR A 22 -4.66 -0.51 7.73
N ALA A 23 -3.69 0.04 8.46
CA ALA A 23 -3.57 -0.22 9.89
C ALA A 23 -4.81 0.27 10.67
N GLU A 24 -5.39 1.40 10.29
CA GLU A 24 -6.64 1.92 10.86
C GLU A 24 -7.85 1.02 10.50
N THR A 25 -7.99 0.62 9.22
CA THR A 25 -9.04 -0.28 8.73
C THR A 25 -9.06 -1.60 9.50
N TYR A 26 -7.88 -2.18 9.74
CA TYR A 26 -7.71 -3.43 10.46
C TYR A 26 -7.59 -3.26 11.99
N ARG A 27 -7.81 -2.04 12.52
CA ARG A 27 -7.80 -1.72 13.95
C ARG A 27 -6.47 -2.06 14.65
N LEU A 28 -5.36 -1.91 13.92
CA LEU A 28 -3.99 -2.17 14.37
C LEU A 28 -3.30 -0.91 14.91
N GLY A 29 -4.03 0.20 15.03
CA GLY A 29 -3.50 1.48 15.52
C GLY A 29 -2.38 2.00 14.61
N LYS A 30 -1.20 2.28 15.19
CA LYS A 30 -0.03 2.80 14.45
C LYS A 30 0.93 1.71 13.95
N ASN A 31 0.46 0.46 13.85
CA ASN A 31 1.28 -0.63 13.32
C ASN A 31 1.40 -0.54 11.79
N TYR A 32 2.18 0.42 11.31
CA TYR A 32 2.37 0.67 9.87
C TYR A 32 3.08 -0.48 9.17
N LEU A 33 3.89 -1.26 9.89
CA LEU A 33 4.51 -2.47 9.35
C LEU A 33 3.43 -3.49 8.96
N ALA A 34 2.48 -3.76 9.86
CA ALA A 34 1.36 -4.64 9.56
C ALA A 34 0.45 -4.05 8.49
N GLY A 35 0.15 -2.74 8.54
CA GLY A 35 -0.66 -2.07 7.53
C GLY A 35 -0.06 -2.15 6.12
N ALA A 36 1.26 -1.93 5.99
CA ALA A 36 1.97 -2.08 4.71
C ALA A 36 1.92 -3.51 4.17
N ASN A 37 2.17 -4.50 5.05
CA ASN A 37 2.14 -5.92 4.65
C ASN A 37 0.74 -6.35 4.20
N ILE A 38 -0.31 -5.95 4.92
CA ILE A 38 -1.70 -6.28 4.57
C ILE A 38 -2.07 -5.62 3.24
N ALA A 39 -1.79 -4.32 3.06
CA ALA A 39 -2.13 -3.61 1.83
C ALA A 39 -1.44 -4.21 0.58
N ALA A 40 -0.16 -4.56 0.72
CA ALA A 40 0.58 -5.21 -0.36
C ALA A 40 0.01 -6.60 -0.67
N PHE A 41 -0.32 -7.38 0.36
CA PHE A 41 -0.93 -8.70 0.20
C PHE A 41 -2.29 -8.62 -0.49
N GLU A 42 -3.19 -7.75 -0.04
CA GLU A 42 -4.51 -7.56 -0.65
C GLU A 42 -4.41 -7.18 -2.12
N ASN A 43 -3.52 -6.26 -2.47
CA ASN A 43 -3.32 -5.83 -3.86
C ASN A 43 -2.93 -7.01 -4.76
N VAL A 44 -1.96 -7.82 -4.33
CA VAL A 44 -1.50 -9.00 -5.08
C VAL A 44 -2.57 -10.09 -5.10
N ALA A 45 -3.19 -10.40 -3.95
CA ALA A 45 -4.23 -11.41 -3.84
C ALA A 45 -5.44 -11.08 -4.72
N ASN A 46 -5.87 -9.82 -4.76
CA ASN A 46 -6.95 -9.37 -5.65
C ASN A 46 -6.58 -9.55 -7.12
N ALA A 47 -5.34 -9.25 -7.51
CA ALA A 47 -4.86 -9.48 -8.87
C ALA A 47 -4.82 -10.98 -9.22
N MET A 48 -4.36 -11.84 -8.31
CA MET A 48 -4.33 -13.30 -8.48
C MET A 48 -5.75 -13.87 -8.63
N ILE A 49 -6.69 -13.45 -7.78
CA ILE A 49 -8.10 -13.87 -7.86
C ILE A 49 -8.72 -13.44 -9.19
N ALA A 50 -8.43 -12.22 -9.65
CA ALA A 50 -8.95 -11.70 -10.91
C ALA A 50 -8.38 -12.43 -12.13
N GLN A 51 -7.12 -12.87 -12.08
CA GLN A 51 -6.49 -13.68 -13.13
C GLN A 51 -6.97 -15.13 -13.13
N GLY A 52 -7.43 -15.64 -11.98
CA GLY A 52 -7.82 -17.05 -11.81
C GLY A 52 -6.61 -17.97 -11.67
N ILE A 53 -6.84 -19.27 -11.86
CA ILE A 53 -5.76 -20.26 -11.90
C ILE A 53 -5.22 -20.27 -13.34
N VAL A 54 -3.95 -19.88 -13.49
CA VAL A 54 -3.22 -19.81 -14.76
C VAL A 54 -2.07 -20.81 -14.77
#